data_AF-A0A9E0TK63-F1
#
_entry.id   AF-A0A9E0TK63-F1
#
_cell.length_a   1.000
_cell.length_b   1.000
_cell.length_c   1.000
_cell.angle_alpha   90.00
_cell.angle_beta   90.00
_cell.angle_gamma   90.00
#
_symmetry.space_group_name_H-M   'P 1'
#
loop_
_entity.id
_entity.type
_entity.pdbx_description
1 polymer ?
#
loop_
_entity_poly.entity_id
_entity_poly.type
_entity_poly.pdbx_seq_one_letter_code
_entity_poly.pdbx_strand_id
1 'polypeptide(L)'
;MKPTLPLLAVSLAANAALIAFLLLRSPRSEPSLAVSKTPASVTTPAPVPATGLLTANDATALARAREVLATDDLPTLVARLRAAGFSMSDTRAIVAARLSQIYGAKRAAAVAQQEVVPYWRSSQSFPEDPKLGAIITGLVREQAAVLKQLLGADAEPDDAWSRLIHERQYGYLPPDKLDRVQNILADYNDMREAFSREARKIWLPEDQERMNLLEKEKLADLAKVLTPEEVEAYQLHSSQTATVMRFQLAAFQPTEEEFRALYRLNDETNILNHRPLTPAETRQVEAALGPARMAEFIQTTDQQYMRTNNLVARLDLPASVLPQIISVRQDLTQQIDRLGADATLTPAAQREAVHNAALAAEARLTALLGEHGYQIYKTSVSPELQTLLPLKPNSGTGGK
;
A
#
# COMPACT_ATOMS: atom_id res chain seq x y z
N MET A 1 29.96 -9.31 73.59
CA MET A 1 28.48 -9.53 73.63
C MET A 1 27.87 -8.75 72.48
N LYS A 2 27.38 -9.44 71.44
CA LYS A 2 26.95 -8.82 70.16
C LYS A 2 25.46 -8.47 70.25
N PRO A 3 25.04 -7.19 70.14
CA PRO A 3 23.63 -6.80 70.16
C PRO A 3 23.02 -6.97 68.76
N THR A 4 23.01 -8.19 68.23
CA THR A 4 22.48 -8.49 66.88
C THR A 4 21.07 -9.09 66.91
N LEU A 5 20.69 -9.73 68.02
CA LEU A 5 19.34 -10.26 68.25
C LEU A 5 18.23 -9.20 68.36
N PRO A 6 18.38 -8.05 69.05
CA PRO A 6 17.29 -7.08 69.15
C PRO A 6 17.01 -6.38 67.80
N LEU A 7 18.04 -6.14 66.99
CA LEU A 7 17.90 -5.55 65.65
C LEU A 7 17.17 -6.48 64.67
N LEU A 8 17.44 -7.79 64.74
CA LEU A 8 16.73 -8.79 63.94
C LEU A 8 15.26 -8.92 64.36
N ALA A 9 14.97 -8.90 65.66
CA ALA A 9 13.59 -8.97 66.15
C ALA A 9 12.76 -7.74 65.74
N VAL A 10 13.36 -6.53 65.79
CA VAL A 10 12.70 -5.30 65.33
C VAL A 10 12.48 -5.31 63.82
N SER A 11 13.45 -5.78 63.04
CA SER A 11 13.29 -5.92 61.58
C SER A 11 12.20 -6.93 61.21
N LEU A 12 12.11 -8.05 61.92
CA LEU A 12 11.07 -9.05 61.67
C LEU A 12 9.68 -8.51 62.01
N ALA A 13 9.55 -7.79 63.13
CA ALA A 13 8.30 -7.15 63.52
C ALA A 13 7.87 -6.04 62.54
N ALA A 14 8.83 -5.25 62.03
CA ALA A 14 8.56 -4.23 61.03
C ALA A 14 8.09 -4.83 59.69
N ASN A 15 8.72 -5.91 59.23
CA ASN A 15 8.30 -6.59 58.00
C ASN A 15 6.95 -7.29 58.15
N ALA A 16 6.67 -7.90 59.31
CA ALA A 16 5.37 -8.51 59.59
C ALA A 16 4.25 -7.45 59.65
N ALA A 17 4.50 -6.30 60.26
CA ALA A 17 3.56 -5.17 60.28
C ALA A 17 3.33 -4.60 58.88
N LEU A 18 4.36 -4.55 58.02
CA LEU A 18 4.23 -4.11 56.64
C LEU A 18 3.39 -5.07 55.80
N ILE A 19 3.58 -6.38 55.96
CA ILE A 19 2.79 -7.41 55.26
C ILE A 19 1.33 -7.37 55.74
N ALA A 20 1.09 -7.25 57.05
CA ALA A 20 -0.26 -7.09 57.58
C ALA A 20 -0.92 -5.81 57.05
N PHE A 21 -0.20 -4.69 57.00
CA PHE A 21 -0.70 -3.43 56.43
C PHE A 21 -1.05 -3.57 54.94
N LEU A 22 -0.25 -4.30 54.16
CA LEU A 22 -0.51 -4.54 52.74
C LEU A 22 -1.70 -5.49 52.50
N LEU A 23 -1.91 -6.48 53.37
CA LEU A 23 -3.03 -7.43 53.27
C LEU A 23 -4.36 -6.84 53.79
N LEU A 24 -4.32 -5.94 54.78
CA LEU A 24 -5.50 -5.21 55.25
C LEU A 24 -5.87 -4.02 54.37
N ARG A 25 -4.99 -3.61 53.44
CA ARG A 25 -5.29 -2.63 52.42
C ARG A 25 -6.11 -3.31 51.34
N SER A 26 -7.43 -3.33 51.52
CA SER A 26 -8.36 -3.66 50.43
C SER A 26 -7.97 -2.86 49.20
N PRO A 27 -7.95 -3.47 47.99
CA PRO A 27 -7.59 -2.75 46.79
C PRO A 27 -8.53 -1.55 46.66
N ARG A 28 -7.95 -0.33 46.72
CA ARG A 28 -8.61 0.83 46.16
C ARG A 28 -8.85 0.45 44.70
N SER A 29 -10.11 0.26 44.34
CA SER A 29 -10.51 0.23 42.94
C SER A 29 -9.90 1.45 42.29
N GLU A 30 -8.85 1.24 41.49
CA GLU A 30 -8.37 2.28 40.59
C GLU A 30 -9.57 2.68 39.72
N PRO A 31 -9.70 3.98 39.42
CA PRO A 31 -10.74 4.43 38.53
C PRO A 31 -10.51 3.72 37.19
N SER A 32 -11.35 2.73 36.90
CA SER A 32 -11.66 2.38 35.52
C SER A 32 -11.84 3.71 34.80
N LEU A 33 -11.11 3.91 33.72
CA LEU A 33 -11.36 5.01 32.79
C LEU A 33 -12.82 4.90 32.38
N ALA A 34 -13.68 5.57 33.15
CA ALA A 34 -15.03 5.85 32.78
C ALA A 34 -14.85 6.75 31.58
N VAL A 35 -15.02 6.17 30.38
CA VAL A 35 -15.50 6.92 29.23
C VAL A 35 -16.56 7.84 29.80
N SER A 36 -16.29 9.15 29.76
CA SER A 36 -17.26 10.17 30.08
C SER A 36 -18.44 9.96 29.12
N LYS A 37 -19.38 9.10 29.51
CA LYS A 37 -20.75 9.24 29.11
C LYS A 37 -21.21 10.48 29.82
N THR A 38 -20.92 11.64 29.23
CA THR A 38 -21.77 12.80 29.39
C THR A 38 -23.19 12.25 29.24
N PRO A 39 -24.05 12.32 30.28
CA PRO A 39 -25.44 12.05 30.05
C PRO A 39 -25.87 13.22 29.15
N ALA A 40 -25.97 12.95 27.84
CA ALA A 40 -27.00 13.64 27.09
C ALA A 40 -28.25 13.49 27.96
N SER A 41 -28.88 14.61 28.31
CA SER A 41 -30.23 14.59 28.85
C SER A 41 -31.12 13.99 27.77
N VAL A 42 -31.09 12.67 27.67
CA VAL A 42 -32.13 11.89 27.05
C VAL A 42 -33.24 12.00 28.07
N THR A 43 -34.17 12.91 27.81
CA THR A 43 -35.52 12.83 28.35
C THR A 43 -35.88 11.37 28.35
N THR A 44 -36.02 10.77 29.53
CA THR A 44 -36.45 9.38 29.68
C THR A 44 -37.64 9.22 28.75
N PRO A 45 -37.56 8.41 27.69
CA PRO A 45 -38.77 8.11 26.94
C PRO A 45 -39.70 7.53 27.98
N ALA A 46 -40.92 8.08 28.08
CA ALA A 46 -41.98 7.46 28.86
C ALA A 46 -41.92 5.95 28.60
N PRO A 47 -42.06 5.10 29.63
CA PRO A 47 -41.89 3.66 29.46
C PRO A 47 -42.75 3.23 28.27
N VAL A 48 -42.08 2.87 27.18
CA VAL A 48 -42.79 2.35 26.01
C VAL A 48 -43.51 1.13 26.55
N PRO A 49 -44.85 1.08 26.50
CA PRO A 49 -45.56 -0.09 26.98
C PRO A 49 -44.96 -1.29 26.24
N ALA A 50 -44.44 -2.25 27.01
CA ALA A 50 -44.03 -3.54 26.49
C ALA A 50 -45.28 -4.26 25.99
N THR A 51 -45.75 -3.86 24.82
CA THR A 51 -46.97 -4.38 24.20
C THR A 51 -46.80 -4.35 22.69
N GLY A 52 -45.72 -4.99 22.25
CA GLY A 52 -45.65 -5.64 20.95
C GLY A 52 -45.52 -7.13 21.17
N LEU A 53 -46.51 -7.77 21.80
CA LEU A 53 -46.61 -9.22 21.70
C LEU A 53 -46.78 -9.53 20.21
N LEU A 54 -45.92 -10.40 19.66
CA LEU A 54 -46.07 -10.93 18.31
C LEU A 54 -47.55 -11.28 18.10
N THR A 55 -48.19 -10.70 17.08
CA THR A 55 -49.57 -11.05 16.77
C THR A 55 -49.64 -12.54 16.39
N ALA A 56 -50.83 -13.14 16.40
CA ALA A 56 -51.00 -14.51 15.90
C ALA A 56 -50.51 -14.65 14.45
N ASN A 57 -50.60 -13.58 13.66
CA ASN A 57 -50.08 -13.51 12.30
C ASN A 57 -48.55 -13.48 12.28
N ASP A 58 -47.91 -12.73 13.18
CA ASP A 58 -46.44 -12.69 13.29
C ASP A 58 -45.87 -14.02 13.78
N ALA A 59 -46.54 -14.68 14.73
CA ALA A 59 -46.17 -16.01 15.20
C ALA A 59 -46.27 -17.07 14.08
N THR A 60 -47.32 -16.97 13.25
CA THR A 60 -47.51 -17.85 12.10
C THR A 60 -46.46 -17.56 11.01
N ALA A 61 -46.14 -16.30 10.74
CA ALA A 61 -45.09 -15.91 9.80
C ALA A 61 -43.71 -16.41 10.26
N LEU A 62 -43.40 -16.28 11.55
CA LEU A 62 -42.16 -16.79 12.14
C LEU A 62 -42.09 -18.33 12.06
N ALA A 63 -43.20 -19.03 12.31
CA ALA A 63 -43.25 -20.48 12.20
C ALA A 63 -42.96 -20.94 10.76
N ARG A 64 -43.58 -20.30 9.76
CA ARG A 64 -43.29 -20.58 8.33
C ARG A 64 -41.85 -20.26 7.96
N ALA A 65 -41.31 -19.13 8.43
CA ALA A 65 -39.91 -18.79 8.18
C ALA A 65 -38.96 -19.83 8.77
N ARG A 66 -39.25 -20.34 9.98
CA ARG A 66 -38.48 -21.43 10.59
C ARG A 66 -38.56 -22.72 9.77
N GLU A 67 -39.73 -23.05 9.24
CA GLU A 67 -39.92 -24.24 8.39
C GLU A 67 -39.11 -24.15 7.09
N VAL A 68 -39.12 -22.99 6.43
CA VAL A 68 -38.30 -22.73 5.23
C VAL A 68 -36.81 -22.92 5.55
N LEU A 69 -36.36 -22.44 6.71
CA LEU A 69 -34.97 -22.51 7.17
C LEU A 69 -34.59 -23.84 7.86
N ALA A 70 -35.53 -24.75 8.09
CA ALA A 70 -35.34 -26.00 8.83
C ALA A 70 -34.75 -27.10 7.91
N THR A 71 -33.53 -26.88 7.46
CA THR A 71 -32.71 -27.89 6.80
C THR A 71 -31.23 -27.52 6.87
N ASP A 72 -30.40 -28.54 7.03
CA ASP A 72 -28.93 -28.42 6.94
C ASP A 72 -28.42 -28.71 5.51
N ASP A 73 -29.29 -29.22 4.63
CA ASP A 73 -28.95 -29.46 3.23
C ASP A 73 -29.05 -28.15 2.42
N LEU A 74 -27.89 -27.62 2.02
CA LEU A 74 -27.79 -26.31 1.36
C LEU A 74 -28.51 -26.26 0.00
N PRO A 75 -28.44 -27.27 -0.89
CA PRO A 75 -29.25 -27.31 -2.11
C PRO A 75 -30.76 -27.24 -1.81
N THR A 76 -31.25 -28.02 -0.84
CA THR A 76 -32.65 -27.96 -0.42
C THR A 76 -33.01 -26.59 0.16
N LEU A 77 -32.12 -25.98 0.94
CA LEU A 77 -32.32 -24.63 1.47
C LEU A 77 -32.49 -23.59 0.35
N VAL A 78 -31.62 -23.61 -0.66
CA VAL A 78 -31.71 -22.72 -1.83
C VAL A 78 -33.05 -22.89 -2.54
N ALA A 79 -33.48 -24.13 -2.79
CA ALA A 79 -34.75 -24.42 -3.44
C ALA A 79 -35.94 -23.90 -2.63
N ARG A 80 -35.93 -24.08 -1.30
CA ARG A 80 -36.99 -23.58 -0.40
C ARG A 80 -37.06 -22.07 -0.35
N LEU A 81 -35.92 -21.38 -0.26
CA LEU A 81 -35.85 -19.92 -0.24
C LEU A 81 -36.38 -19.32 -1.54
N ARG A 82 -35.98 -19.88 -2.69
CA ARG A 82 -36.50 -19.46 -4.01
C ARG A 82 -38.01 -19.73 -4.14
N ALA A 83 -38.49 -20.89 -3.71
CA ALA A 83 -39.91 -21.23 -3.74
C ALA A 83 -40.76 -20.35 -2.80
N ALA A 84 -40.18 -19.89 -1.69
CA ALA A 84 -40.81 -18.97 -0.75
C ALA A 84 -40.77 -17.49 -1.22
N GLY A 85 -40.16 -17.20 -2.37
CA GLY A 85 -40.14 -15.85 -2.97
C GLY A 85 -39.11 -14.89 -2.38
N PHE A 86 -38.08 -15.41 -1.70
CA PHE A 86 -36.96 -14.57 -1.24
C PHE A 86 -36.21 -13.97 -2.43
N SER A 87 -35.70 -12.74 -2.26
CA SER A 87 -34.85 -12.13 -3.28
C SER A 87 -33.55 -12.93 -3.45
N MET A 88 -32.86 -12.75 -4.58
CA MET A 88 -31.56 -13.39 -4.82
C MET A 88 -30.53 -12.96 -3.76
N SER A 89 -30.55 -11.67 -3.39
CA SER A 89 -29.68 -11.13 -2.34
C SER A 89 -29.95 -11.76 -0.97
N ASP A 90 -31.22 -11.93 -0.59
CA ASP A 90 -31.58 -12.55 0.69
C ASP A 90 -31.22 -14.04 0.71
N THR A 91 -31.45 -14.73 -0.40
CA THR A 91 -31.06 -16.14 -0.57
C THR A 91 -29.55 -16.30 -0.41
N ARG A 92 -28.76 -15.47 -1.09
CA ARG A 92 -27.29 -15.45 -0.97
C ARG A 92 -26.85 -15.18 0.47
N ALA A 93 -27.42 -14.18 1.13
CA ALA A 93 -27.06 -13.82 2.51
C ALA A 93 -27.33 -14.97 3.50
N ILE A 94 -28.49 -15.62 3.40
CA ILE A 94 -28.86 -16.74 4.28
C ILE A 94 -27.94 -17.94 4.04
N VAL A 95 -27.71 -18.32 2.78
CA VAL A 95 -26.86 -19.47 2.42
C VAL A 95 -25.40 -19.21 2.79
N ALA A 96 -24.89 -18.01 2.52
CA ALA A 96 -23.53 -17.60 2.91
C ALA A 96 -23.34 -17.63 4.43
N ALA A 97 -24.34 -17.21 5.21
CA ALA A 97 -24.30 -17.29 6.67
C ALA A 97 -24.23 -18.75 7.17
N ARG A 98 -25.02 -19.66 6.57
CA ARG A 98 -24.96 -21.10 6.88
C ARG A 98 -23.59 -21.70 6.56
N LEU A 99 -23.07 -21.42 5.37
CA LEU A 99 -21.73 -21.85 4.97
C LEU A 99 -20.65 -21.30 5.90
N SER A 100 -20.76 -20.02 6.30
CA SER A 100 -19.82 -19.41 7.22
C SER A 100 -19.83 -20.08 8.60
N GLN A 101 -20.97 -20.58 9.07
CA GLN A 101 -21.03 -21.36 10.31
C GLN A 101 -20.32 -22.72 10.15
N ILE A 102 -20.61 -23.45 9.06
CA ILE A 102 -20.00 -24.77 8.78
C ILE A 102 -18.47 -24.64 8.65
N TYR A 103 -18.01 -23.73 7.80
CA TYR A 103 -16.58 -23.52 7.58
C TYR A 103 -15.89 -22.80 8.73
N GLY A 104 -16.63 -21.98 9.50
CA GLY A 104 -16.15 -21.41 10.76
C GLY A 104 -15.80 -22.50 11.77
N ALA A 105 -16.67 -23.50 11.93
CA ALA A 105 -16.39 -24.66 12.77
C ALA A 105 -15.20 -25.49 12.24
N LYS A 106 -15.12 -25.73 10.92
CA LYS A 106 -13.95 -26.41 10.30
C LYS A 106 -12.64 -25.68 10.58
N ARG A 107 -12.62 -24.34 10.41
CA ARG A 107 -11.44 -23.51 10.67
C ARG A 107 -11.04 -23.52 12.15
N ALA A 108 -12.02 -23.39 13.05
CA ALA A 108 -11.77 -23.47 14.49
C ALA A 108 -11.20 -24.83 14.89
N ALA A 109 -11.72 -25.93 14.33
CA ALA A 109 -11.19 -27.26 14.55
C ALA A 109 -9.75 -27.43 14.03
N ALA A 110 -9.43 -26.83 12.87
CA ALA A 110 -8.09 -26.91 12.28
C ALA A 110 -6.99 -26.26 13.15
N VAL A 111 -7.32 -25.23 13.93
CA VAL A 111 -6.38 -24.53 14.82
C VAL A 111 -6.59 -24.87 16.30
N ALA A 112 -7.46 -25.82 16.63
CA ALA A 112 -7.85 -26.11 18.02
C ALA A 112 -6.69 -26.55 18.92
N GLN A 113 -5.63 -27.12 18.34
CA GLN A 113 -4.44 -27.57 19.06
C GLN A 113 -3.33 -26.51 19.13
N GLN A 114 -3.52 -25.36 18.49
CA GLN A 114 -2.53 -24.31 18.47
C GLN A 114 -2.66 -23.40 19.70
N GLU A 115 -1.53 -23.11 20.33
CA GLU A 115 -1.49 -22.17 21.44
C GLU A 115 -1.80 -20.75 20.93
N VAL A 116 -2.79 -20.09 21.54
CA VAL A 116 -3.09 -18.69 21.27
C VAL A 116 -2.08 -17.84 22.02
N VAL A 117 -1.04 -17.42 21.30
CA VAL A 117 -0.01 -16.53 21.85
C VAL A 117 -0.60 -15.14 22.14
N PRO A 118 -0.21 -14.50 23.26
CA PRO A 118 -0.65 -13.14 23.56
C PRO A 118 -0.24 -12.14 22.46
N TYR A 119 -1.04 -11.10 22.24
CA TYR A 119 -0.83 -10.13 21.15
C TYR A 119 0.54 -9.43 21.18
N TRP A 120 1.19 -9.34 22.35
CA TRP A 120 2.53 -8.74 22.52
C TRP A 120 3.69 -9.72 22.25
N ARG A 121 3.40 -11.00 21.99
CA ARG A 121 4.38 -12.04 21.62
C ARG A 121 4.10 -12.64 20.23
N SER A 122 2.87 -12.50 19.76
CA SER A 122 2.46 -12.98 18.44
C SER A 122 3.10 -12.16 17.33
N SER A 123 3.56 -12.82 16.27
CA SER A 123 3.65 -12.16 14.97
C SER A 123 2.23 -11.73 14.53
N GLN A 124 2.06 -10.68 13.73
CA GLN A 124 0.72 -10.15 13.37
C GLN A 124 -0.26 -11.18 12.73
N SER A 125 0.19 -12.40 12.41
CA SER A 125 -0.59 -13.42 11.71
C SER A 125 -0.88 -14.64 12.59
N PHE A 126 -2.16 -14.98 12.73
CA PHE A 126 -2.64 -16.24 13.33
C PHE A 126 -3.42 -17.03 12.26
N PRO A 127 -3.17 -18.33 12.06
CA PRO A 127 -2.21 -19.18 12.77
C PRO A 127 -0.75 -18.92 12.40
N GLU A 128 0.17 -19.10 13.36
CA GLU A 128 1.63 -18.95 13.13
C GLU A 128 2.25 -20.06 12.27
N ASP A 129 1.72 -21.29 12.30
CA ASP A 129 2.21 -22.40 11.47
C ASP A 129 1.79 -22.18 10.00
N PRO A 130 2.74 -22.06 9.06
CA PRO A 130 2.44 -21.90 7.63
C PRO A 130 1.55 -23.01 7.05
N LYS A 131 1.62 -24.25 7.57
CA LYS A 131 0.77 -25.36 7.11
C LYS A 131 -0.67 -25.17 7.54
N LEU A 132 -0.90 -24.73 8.78
CA LEU A 132 -2.24 -24.37 9.26
C LEU A 132 -2.79 -23.17 8.49
N GLY A 133 -1.95 -22.17 8.21
CA GLY A 133 -2.33 -21.03 7.37
C GLY A 133 -2.80 -21.45 5.97
N ALA A 134 -2.10 -22.41 5.34
CA ALA A 134 -2.50 -22.98 4.06
C ALA A 134 -3.84 -23.75 4.14
N ILE A 135 -4.07 -24.53 5.20
CA ILE A 135 -5.35 -25.22 5.44
C ILE A 135 -6.49 -24.21 5.59
N ILE A 136 -6.30 -23.16 6.40
CA ILE A 136 -7.31 -22.12 6.59
C ILE A 136 -7.63 -21.41 5.27
N THR A 137 -6.61 -21.07 4.48
CA THR A 137 -6.79 -20.44 3.16
C THR A 137 -7.54 -21.39 2.21
N GLY A 138 -7.20 -22.68 2.21
CA GLY A 138 -7.91 -23.71 1.44
C GLY A 138 -9.39 -23.82 1.82
N LEU A 139 -9.71 -23.79 3.11
CA LEU A 139 -11.09 -23.81 3.61
C LEU A 139 -11.88 -22.55 3.20
N VAL A 140 -11.25 -21.38 3.12
CA VAL A 140 -11.89 -20.15 2.62
C VAL A 140 -12.22 -20.28 1.13
N ARG A 141 -11.29 -20.82 0.33
CA ARG A 141 -11.53 -21.06 -1.11
C ARG A 141 -12.62 -22.10 -1.34
N GLU A 142 -12.60 -23.19 -0.59
CA GLU A 142 -13.63 -24.22 -0.65
C GLU A 142 -15.02 -23.64 -0.30
N GLN A 143 -15.10 -22.80 0.73
CA GLN A 143 -16.34 -22.10 1.10
C GLN A 143 -16.89 -21.26 -0.07
N ALA A 144 -16.03 -20.47 -0.73
CA ALA A 144 -16.41 -19.65 -1.88
C ALA A 144 -16.84 -20.52 -3.08
N ALA A 145 -16.11 -21.61 -3.37
CA ALA A 145 -16.44 -22.53 -4.45
C ALA A 145 -17.79 -23.22 -4.24
N VAL A 146 -18.10 -23.65 -3.01
CA VAL A 146 -19.39 -24.25 -2.68
C VAL A 146 -20.52 -23.23 -2.82
N LEU A 147 -20.32 -21.97 -2.38
CA LEU A 147 -21.30 -20.91 -2.58
C LEU A 147 -21.58 -20.69 -4.08
N LYS A 148 -20.52 -20.63 -4.90
CA LYS A 148 -20.60 -20.52 -6.37
C LYS A 148 -21.30 -21.71 -7.01
N GLN A 149 -21.03 -22.93 -6.55
CA GLN A 149 -21.71 -24.13 -7.04
C GLN A 149 -23.22 -24.14 -6.71
N LEU A 150 -23.60 -23.63 -5.54
CA LEU A 150 -25.00 -23.61 -5.09
C LEU A 150 -25.83 -22.52 -5.76
N LEU A 151 -25.24 -21.35 -6.00
CA LEU A 151 -25.96 -20.15 -6.44
C LEU A 151 -25.65 -19.75 -7.89
N GLY A 152 -24.57 -20.24 -8.49
CA GLY A 152 -24.14 -19.85 -9.84
C GLY A 152 -23.72 -18.38 -9.89
N ALA A 153 -24.25 -17.64 -10.87
CA ALA A 153 -24.02 -16.19 -11.00
C ALA A 153 -24.52 -15.39 -9.79
N ASP A 154 -25.52 -15.91 -9.05
CA ASP A 154 -26.08 -15.26 -7.85
C ASP A 154 -25.13 -15.36 -6.63
N ALA A 155 -23.99 -16.03 -6.74
CA ALA A 155 -23.04 -16.18 -5.64
C ALA A 155 -22.25 -14.89 -5.37
N GLU A 156 -21.96 -14.12 -6.42
CA GLU A 156 -21.27 -12.85 -6.29
C GLU A 156 -22.24 -11.74 -5.85
N PRO A 157 -21.80 -10.80 -5.01
CA PRO A 157 -22.63 -9.64 -4.68
C PRO A 157 -22.85 -8.75 -5.91
N ASP A 158 -24.06 -8.75 -6.47
CA ASP A 158 -24.46 -7.78 -7.51
C ASP A 158 -25.07 -6.51 -6.87
N ASP A 159 -24.33 -5.91 -5.95
CA ASP A 159 -24.70 -4.63 -5.36
C ASP A 159 -23.99 -3.47 -6.09
N ALA A 160 -24.52 -2.26 -5.88
CA ALA A 160 -24.01 -1.07 -6.57
C ALA A 160 -22.53 -0.77 -6.25
N TRP A 161 -22.06 -1.11 -5.04
CA TRP A 161 -20.66 -0.93 -4.66
C TRP A 161 -19.76 -1.92 -5.38
N SER A 162 -20.15 -3.20 -5.43
CA SER A 162 -19.38 -4.24 -6.14
C SER A 162 -19.25 -3.91 -7.64
N ARG A 163 -20.31 -3.42 -8.28
CA ARG A 163 -20.26 -2.93 -9.67
C ARG A 163 -19.32 -1.75 -9.84
N LEU A 164 -19.37 -0.76 -8.94
CA LEU A 164 -18.47 0.39 -8.98
C LEU A 164 -16.99 -0.01 -8.85
N ILE A 165 -16.68 -0.95 -7.95
CA ILE A 165 -15.30 -1.44 -7.76
C ILE A 165 -14.81 -2.17 -9.00
N HIS A 166 -15.66 -3.03 -9.58
CA HIS A 166 -15.34 -3.72 -10.83
C HIS A 166 -15.09 -2.75 -11.98
N GLU A 167 -15.97 -1.77 -12.18
CA GLU A 167 -15.80 -0.74 -13.22
C GLU A 167 -14.52 0.07 -13.00
N ARG A 168 -14.21 0.41 -11.74
CA ARG A 168 -12.96 1.10 -11.41
C ARG A 168 -11.72 0.26 -11.70
N GLN A 169 -11.80 -1.06 -11.55
CA GLN A 169 -10.66 -1.97 -11.67
C GLN A 169 -10.43 -2.45 -13.10
N TYR A 170 -11.50 -2.65 -13.87
CA TYR A 170 -11.46 -3.30 -15.18
C TYR A 170 -11.97 -2.41 -16.32
N GLY A 171 -12.55 -1.25 -16.01
CA GLY A 171 -13.41 -0.53 -16.94
C GLY A 171 -14.75 -1.24 -17.12
N TYR A 172 -15.55 -0.78 -18.08
CA TYR A 172 -16.81 -1.43 -18.42
C TYR A 172 -16.53 -2.71 -19.23
N LEU A 173 -16.71 -3.88 -18.61
CA LEU A 173 -16.63 -5.18 -19.26
C LEU A 173 -17.99 -5.90 -19.19
N PRO A 174 -18.40 -6.62 -20.26
CA PRO A 174 -19.54 -7.53 -20.20
C PRO A 174 -19.36 -8.60 -19.10
N PRO A 175 -20.43 -9.04 -18.42
CA PRO A 175 -20.35 -10.00 -17.30
C PRO A 175 -19.54 -11.27 -17.62
N ASP A 176 -19.78 -11.88 -18.79
CA ASP A 176 -19.09 -13.11 -19.20
C ASP A 176 -17.58 -12.92 -19.39
N LYS A 177 -17.14 -11.72 -19.79
CA LYS A 177 -15.71 -11.39 -19.89
C LYS A 177 -15.12 -11.11 -18.52
N LEU A 178 -15.86 -10.41 -17.66
CA LEU A 178 -15.45 -10.09 -16.30
C LEU A 178 -15.16 -11.36 -15.49
N ASP A 179 -16.03 -12.37 -15.57
CA ASP A 179 -15.80 -13.66 -14.91
C ASP A 179 -14.50 -14.33 -15.38
N ARG A 180 -14.23 -14.30 -16.69
CA ARG A 180 -13.00 -14.89 -17.26
C ARG A 180 -11.76 -14.12 -16.81
N VAL A 181 -11.80 -12.80 -16.83
CA VAL A 181 -10.71 -11.93 -16.35
C VAL A 181 -10.46 -12.16 -14.87
N GLN A 182 -11.50 -12.23 -14.04
CA GLN A 182 -11.37 -12.48 -12.61
C GLN A 182 -10.72 -13.85 -12.33
N ASN A 183 -11.11 -14.90 -13.06
CA ASN A 183 -10.50 -16.22 -12.91
C ASN A 183 -9.01 -16.19 -13.29
N ILE A 184 -8.64 -15.58 -14.42
CA ILE A 184 -7.23 -15.41 -14.82
C ILE A 184 -6.45 -14.70 -13.71
N LEU A 185 -6.98 -13.58 -13.21
CA LEU A 185 -6.30 -12.81 -12.17
C LEU A 185 -6.19 -13.56 -10.84
N ALA A 186 -7.19 -14.37 -10.48
CA ALA A 186 -7.14 -15.23 -9.31
C ALA A 186 -6.01 -16.27 -9.43
N ASP A 187 -5.88 -16.93 -10.58
CA ASP A 187 -4.83 -17.93 -10.83
C ASP A 187 -3.42 -17.31 -10.75
N TYR A 188 -3.21 -16.14 -11.37
CA TYR A 188 -1.93 -15.43 -11.30
C TYR A 188 -1.62 -14.88 -9.90
N ASN A 189 -2.64 -14.43 -9.16
CA ASN A 189 -2.47 -14.05 -7.76
C ASN A 189 -2.05 -15.24 -6.90
N ASP A 190 -2.64 -16.42 -7.12
CA ASP A 190 -2.28 -17.65 -6.43
C ASP A 190 -0.82 -18.06 -6.69
N MET A 191 -0.37 -17.98 -7.95
CA MET A 191 1.03 -18.24 -8.32
C MET A 191 1.98 -17.23 -7.65
N ARG A 192 1.63 -15.94 -7.66
CA ARG A 192 2.42 -14.88 -7.02
C ARG A 192 2.51 -15.06 -5.50
N GLU A 193 1.42 -15.46 -4.86
CA GLU A 193 1.42 -15.78 -3.43
C GLU A 193 2.23 -17.04 -3.11
N ALA A 194 2.09 -18.11 -3.90
CA ALA A 194 2.89 -19.32 -3.75
C ALA A 194 4.39 -19.01 -3.84
N PHE A 195 4.74 -18.16 -4.80
CA PHE A 195 6.09 -17.68 -4.97
C PHE A 195 6.58 -16.83 -3.79
N SER A 196 5.77 -15.87 -3.32
CA SER A 196 6.12 -15.06 -2.15
C SER A 196 6.31 -15.92 -0.89
N ARG A 197 5.58 -17.04 -0.75
CA ARG A 197 5.77 -18.01 0.33
C ARG A 197 7.09 -18.78 0.20
N GLU A 198 7.45 -19.19 -1.02
CA GLU A 198 8.72 -19.86 -1.33
C GLU A 198 9.93 -18.95 -1.02
N ALA A 199 9.86 -17.69 -1.43
CA ALA A 199 10.91 -16.69 -1.21
C ALA A 199 11.13 -16.35 0.28
N ARG A 200 10.21 -16.73 1.19
CA ARG A 200 10.30 -16.47 2.65
C ARG A 200 10.68 -15.02 2.99
N LYS A 201 10.18 -14.05 2.21
CA LYS A 201 10.48 -12.60 2.33
C LYS A 201 11.92 -12.19 1.97
N ILE A 202 12.74 -13.08 1.43
CA ILE A 202 14.06 -12.76 0.86
C ILE A 202 13.92 -12.85 -0.66
N TRP A 203 14.05 -11.72 -1.33
CA TRP A 203 13.98 -11.65 -2.79
C TRP A 203 15.38 -11.76 -3.38
N LEU A 204 15.59 -12.80 -4.18
CA LEU A 204 16.79 -12.97 -4.99
C LEU A 204 16.63 -12.27 -6.35
N PRO A 205 17.71 -11.91 -7.06
CA PRO A 205 17.61 -11.35 -8.41
C PRO A 205 16.83 -12.24 -9.39
N GLU A 206 16.99 -13.56 -9.29
CA GLU A 206 16.27 -14.55 -10.10
C GLU A 206 14.76 -14.51 -9.82
N ASP A 207 14.38 -14.15 -8.59
CA ASP A 207 12.98 -14.03 -8.20
C ASP A 207 12.28 -12.86 -8.90
N GLN A 208 13.01 -11.77 -9.14
CA GLN A 208 12.52 -10.62 -9.87
C GLN A 208 12.26 -10.97 -11.35
N GLU A 209 13.15 -11.73 -11.98
CA GLU A 209 12.96 -12.18 -13.37
C GLU A 209 11.73 -13.08 -13.49
N ARG A 210 11.53 -14.00 -12.54
CA ARG A 210 10.35 -14.87 -12.51
C ARG A 210 9.06 -14.06 -12.30
N MET A 211 9.06 -13.02 -11.46
CA MET A 211 7.90 -12.12 -11.32
C MET A 211 7.61 -11.32 -12.58
N ASN A 212 8.64 -10.84 -13.26
CA ASN A 212 8.47 -10.15 -14.54
C ASN A 212 7.91 -11.09 -15.61
N LEU A 213 8.33 -12.35 -15.63
CA LEU A 213 7.78 -13.37 -16.54
C LEU A 213 6.30 -13.64 -16.22
N LEU A 214 5.96 -13.82 -14.95
CA LEU A 214 4.59 -14.06 -14.49
C LEU A 214 3.65 -12.91 -14.91
N GLU A 215 4.11 -11.67 -14.78
CA GLU A 215 3.35 -10.49 -15.22
C GLU A 215 3.16 -10.46 -16.74
N LYS A 216 4.19 -10.81 -17.53
CA LYS A 216 4.09 -10.90 -18.99
C LYS A 216 3.11 -11.97 -19.44
N GLU A 217 3.15 -13.15 -18.82
CA GLU A 217 2.22 -14.24 -19.11
C GLU A 217 0.79 -13.85 -18.76
N LYS A 218 0.57 -13.19 -17.59
CA LYS A 218 -0.73 -12.65 -17.20
C LYS A 218 -1.30 -11.70 -18.26
N LEU A 219 -0.49 -10.76 -18.75
CA LEU A 219 -0.90 -9.84 -19.79
C LEU A 219 -1.22 -10.55 -21.11
N ALA A 220 -0.45 -11.59 -21.47
CA ALA A 220 -0.70 -12.40 -22.66
C ALA A 220 -2.01 -13.19 -22.55
N ASP A 221 -2.34 -13.72 -21.38
CA ASP A 221 -3.60 -14.44 -21.14
C ASP A 221 -4.81 -13.49 -21.10
N LEU A 222 -4.66 -12.30 -20.51
CA LEU A 222 -5.67 -11.26 -20.59
C LEU A 222 -5.93 -10.83 -22.04
N ALA A 223 -4.89 -10.69 -22.86
CA ALA A 223 -5.01 -10.32 -24.27
C ALA A 223 -5.73 -11.38 -25.15
N LYS A 224 -5.90 -12.62 -24.66
CA LYS A 224 -6.73 -13.64 -25.35
C LYS A 224 -8.23 -13.43 -25.12
N VAL A 225 -8.61 -12.68 -24.08
CA VAL A 225 -10.01 -12.46 -23.66
C VAL A 225 -10.45 -11.02 -23.91
N LEU A 226 -9.51 -10.08 -23.78
CA LEU A 226 -9.72 -8.64 -23.89
C LEU A 226 -9.22 -8.11 -25.23
N THR A 227 -9.85 -7.04 -25.73
CA THR A 227 -9.30 -6.27 -26.86
C THR A 227 -8.05 -5.50 -26.42
N PRO A 228 -7.18 -5.05 -27.35
CA PRO A 228 -6.03 -4.22 -27.01
C PRO A 228 -6.38 -2.99 -26.16
N GLU A 229 -7.50 -2.34 -26.47
CA GLU A 229 -7.99 -1.17 -25.73
C GLU A 229 -8.49 -1.55 -24.32
N GLU A 230 -9.15 -2.70 -24.17
CA GLU A 230 -9.57 -3.23 -22.86
C GLU A 230 -8.35 -3.63 -22.00
N VAL A 231 -7.28 -4.15 -22.60
CA VAL A 231 -6.01 -4.43 -21.90
C VAL A 231 -5.32 -3.13 -21.46
N GLU A 232 -5.27 -2.11 -22.32
CA GLU A 232 -4.71 -0.80 -21.97
C GLU A 232 -5.51 -0.18 -20.81
N ALA A 233 -6.84 -0.20 -20.88
CA ALA A 233 -7.70 0.24 -19.79
C ALA A 233 -7.41 -0.55 -18.50
N TYR A 234 -7.36 -1.89 -18.57
CA TYR A 234 -7.01 -2.69 -17.40
C TYR A 234 -5.66 -2.28 -16.79
N GLN A 235 -4.62 -2.08 -17.61
CA GLN A 235 -3.32 -1.67 -17.12
C GLN A 235 -3.35 -0.28 -16.48
N LEU A 236 -4.00 0.69 -17.13
CA LEU A 236 -4.15 2.04 -16.60
C LEU A 236 -4.93 2.08 -15.29
N HIS A 237 -5.85 1.13 -15.08
CA HIS A 237 -6.69 1.06 -13.89
C HIS A 237 -6.07 0.25 -12.74
N SER A 238 -5.34 -0.82 -13.04
CA SER A 238 -4.97 -1.84 -12.06
C SER A 238 -3.48 -2.17 -11.98
N SER A 239 -2.64 -1.70 -12.91
CA SER A 239 -1.22 -2.03 -12.87
C SER A 239 -0.52 -1.39 -11.68
N GLN A 240 0.54 -2.04 -11.19
CA GLN A 240 1.39 -1.49 -10.14
C GLN A 240 2.01 -0.17 -10.58
N THR A 241 2.46 -0.09 -11.84
CA THR A 241 3.00 1.13 -12.44
C THR A 241 1.96 2.26 -12.39
N ALA A 242 0.74 2.04 -12.88
CA ALA A 242 -0.31 3.05 -12.86
C ALA A 242 -0.66 3.49 -11.43
N THR A 243 -0.68 2.55 -10.48
CA THR A 243 -0.92 2.84 -9.07
C THR A 243 0.17 3.75 -8.50
N VAL A 244 1.45 3.44 -8.72
CA VAL A 244 2.58 4.28 -8.30
C VAL A 244 2.51 5.65 -8.96
N MET A 245 2.22 5.69 -10.27
CA MET A 245 2.10 6.95 -11.02
C MET A 245 1.00 7.86 -10.47
N ARG A 246 -0.17 7.32 -10.08
CA ARG A 246 -1.23 8.15 -9.47
C ARG A 246 -0.78 8.80 -8.17
N PHE A 247 0.02 8.11 -7.35
CA PHE A 247 0.58 8.70 -6.14
C PHE A 247 1.63 9.77 -6.45
N GLN A 248 2.51 9.52 -7.43
CA GLN A 248 3.56 10.46 -7.82
C GLN A 248 2.99 11.71 -8.52
N LEU A 249 1.93 11.55 -9.31
CA LEU A 249 1.28 12.62 -10.07
C LEU A 249 0.13 13.28 -9.31
N ALA A 250 -0.13 12.90 -8.05
CA ALA A 250 -1.25 13.43 -7.28
C ALA A 250 -1.21 14.96 -7.14
N ALA A 251 -0.03 15.54 -7.00
CA ALA A 251 0.15 16.99 -6.94
C ALA A 251 0.02 17.67 -8.31
N PHE A 252 0.40 16.99 -9.39
CA PHE A 252 0.31 17.48 -10.77
C PHE A 252 -1.13 17.50 -11.31
N GLN A 253 -1.99 16.58 -10.81
CA GLN A 253 -3.38 16.42 -11.22
C GLN A 253 -3.51 16.34 -12.76
N PRO A 254 -2.95 15.28 -13.39
CA PRO A 254 -3.05 15.10 -14.83
C PRO A 254 -4.51 14.88 -15.26
N THR A 255 -4.86 15.37 -16.45
CA THR A 255 -6.05 14.90 -17.20
C THR A 255 -5.87 13.44 -17.62
N GLU A 256 -6.95 12.79 -18.08
CA GLU A 256 -6.87 11.40 -18.50
C GLU A 256 -5.92 11.21 -19.68
N GLU A 257 -5.96 12.11 -20.67
CA GLU A 257 -5.09 12.08 -21.84
C GLU A 257 -3.62 12.27 -21.45
N GLU A 258 -3.34 13.22 -20.55
CA GLU A 258 -1.99 13.45 -20.01
C GLU A 258 -1.48 12.23 -19.23
N PHE A 259 -2.33 11.62 -18.38
CA PHE A 259 -1.97 10.44 -17.62
C PHE A 259 -1.64 9.25 -18.54
N ARG A 260 -2.45 9.01 -19.59
CA ARG A 260 -2.18 7.96 -20.58
C ARG A 260 -0.88 8.20 -21.33
N ALA A 261 -0.60 9.44 -21.73
CA ALA A 261 0.64 9.79 -22.41
C ALA A 261 1.87 9.61 -21.51
N LEU A 262 1.80 10.07 -20.26
CA LEU A 262 2.85 9.90 -19.27
C LEU A 262 3.07 8.43 -18.91
N TYR A 263 2.00 7.63 -18.85
CA TYR A 263 2.09 6.19 -18.58
C TYR A 263 2.95 5.48 -19.63
N ARG A 264 2.70 5.72 -20.91
CA ARG A 264 3.49 5.15 -22.01
C ARG A 264 4.96 5.56 -21.94
N LEU A 265 5.22 6.86 -21.71
CA LEU A 265 6.60 7.35 -21.57
C LEU A 265 7.32 6.76 -20.35
N ASN A 266 6.60 6.59 -19.24
CA ASN A 266 7.15 6.03 -18.02
C ASN A 266 7.46 4.54 -18.14
N ASP A 267 6.65 3.78 -18.89
CA ASP A 267 6.91 2.36 -19.14
C ASP A 267 8.21 2.16 -19.95
N GLU A 268 8.49 3.05 -20.90
CA GLU A 268 9.69 2.96 -21.75
C GLU A 268 10.96 3.48 -21.07
N THR A 269 10.86 4.59 -20.35
CA THR A 269 12.04 5.37 -19.90
C THR A 269 12.10 5.63 -18.40
N ASN A 270 11.03 5.30 -17.67
CA ASN A 270 10.92 5.51 -16.23
C ASN A 270 11.14 6.98 -15.82
N ILE A 271 10.42 7.90 -16.49
CA ILE A 271 10.48 9.35 -16.28
C ILE A 271 10.10 9.81 -14.87
N LEU A 272 9.34 9.00 -14.11
CA LEU A 272 8.93 9.33 -12.74
C LEU A 272 9.84 8.73 -11.67
N ASN A 273 10.92 8.07 -12.08
CA ASN A 273 12.00 7.78 -11.16
C ASN A 273 12.61 9.10 -10.69
N HIS A 274 12.99 9.23 -9.42
CA HIS A 274 13.42 10.50 -8.79
C HIS A 274 14.79 11.03 -9.28
N ARG A 275 15.07 10.89 -10.57
CA ARG A 275 16.22 11.40 -11.30
C ARG A 275 15.80 12.57 -12.19
N PRO A 276 16.75 13.45 -12.56
CA PRO A 276 16.51 14.42 -13.61
C PRO A 276 16.14 13.74 -14.94
N LEU A 277 15.22 14.36 -15.69
CA LEU A 277 14.90 13.98 -17.07
C LEU A 277 16.07 14.30 -18.00
N THR A 278 16.33 13.42 -18.95
CA THR A 278 17.28 13.68 -20.04
C THR A 278 16.71 14.69 -21.05
N PRO A 279 17.53 15.34 -21.89
CA PRO A 279 17.03 16.26 -22.92
C PRO A 279 16.09 15.60 -23.95
N ALA A 280 16.16 14.29 -24.13
CA ALA A 280 15.24 13.55 -24.99
C ALA A 280 13.88 13.35 -24.30
N GLU A 281 13.90 12.89 -23.05
CA GLU A 281 12.69 12.70 -22.23
C GLU A 281 11.96 14.02 -22.00
N THR A 282 12.68 15.10 -21.70
CA THR A 282 12.11 16.45 -21.55
C THR A 282 11.31 16.85 -22.78
N ARG A 283 11.84 16.61 -23.99
CA ARG A 283 11.14 16.92 -25.25
C ARG A 283 9.91 16.04 -25.47
N GLN A 284 9.97 14.77 -25.08
CA GLN A 284 8.83 13.85 -25.20
C GLN A 284 7.70 14.21 -24.22
N VAL A 285 8.05 14.51 -22.97
CA VAL A 285 7.08 14.95 -21.95
C VAL A 285 6.49 16.31 -22.34
N GLU A 286 7.30 17.25 -22.82
CA GLU A 286 6.82 18.55 -23.30
C GLU A 286 5.92 18.42 -24.54
N ALA A 287 6.21 17.50 -25.46
CA ALA A 287 5.33 17.22 -26.60
C ALA A 287 3.97 16.62 -26.17
N ALA A 288 3.95 15.85 -25.08
CA ALA A 288 2.74 15.24 -24.55
C ALA A 288 1.87 16.21 -23.74
N LEU A 289 2.49 17.09 -22.94
CA LEU A 289 1.80 17.98 -22.01
C LEU A 289 1.62 19.41 -22.53
N GLY A 290 2.51 19.85 -23.42
CA GLY A 290 2.68 21.26 -23.78
C GLY A 290 3.52 22.05 -22.76
N PRO A 291 4.01 23.23 -23.14
CA PRO A 291 5.03 23.97 -22.37
C PRO A 291 4.53 24.45 -21.00
N ALA A 292 3.26 24.85 -20.90
CA ALA A 292 2.68 25.33 -19.64
C ALA A 292 2.56 24.21 -18.60
N ARG A 293 2.04 23.04 -19.01
CA ARG A 293 1.88 21.87 -18.14
C ARG A 293 3.21 21.19 -17.83
N MET A 294 4.20 21.28 -18.73
CA MET A 294 5.55 20.81 -18.45
C MET A 294 6.21 21.55 -17.26
N ALA A 295 6.02 22.87 -17.17
CA ALA A 295 6.54 23.63 -16.04
C ALA A 295 5.93 23.17 -14.70
N GLU A 296 4.61 22.93 -14.67
CA GLU A 296 3.91 22.42 -13.50
C GLU A 296 4.29 20.97 -13.16
N PHE A 297 4.49 20.13 -14.18
CA PHE A 297 4.96 18.77 -14.03
C PHE A 297 6.31 18.74 -13.30
N ILE A 298 7.31 19.51 -13.77
CA ILE A 298 8.61 19.60 -13.11
C ILE A 298 8.45 20.08 -11.66
N GLN A 299 7.64 21.11 -11.43
CA GLN A 299 7.43 21.66 -10.09
C GLN A 299 6.88 20.64 -9.08
N THR A 300 6.02 19.74 -9.54
CA THR A 300 5.26 18.81 -8.70
C THR A 300 5.86 17.40 -8.63
N THR A 301 6.77 17.05 -9.54
CA THR A 301 7.36 15.70 -9.62
C THR A 301 8.88 15.67 -9.37
N ASP A 302 9.61 16.76 -9.67
CA ASP A 302 11.05 16.82 -9.48
C ASP A 302 11.39 17.14 -8.02
N GLN A 303 11.89 16.12 -7.30
CA GLN A 303 12.35 16.24 -5.92
C GLN A 303 13.47 17.28 -5.75
N GLN A 304 14.39 17.40 -6.72
CA GLN A 304 15.44 18.41 -6.68
C GLN A 304 14.84 19.80 -6.88
N TYR A 305 13.85 19.97 -7.75
CA TYR A 305 13.12 21.24 -7.89
C TYR A 305 12.49 21.66 -6.56
N MET A 306 11.73 20.76 -5.92
CA MET A 306 11.10 21.06 -4.62
C MET A 306 12.12 21.42 -3.54
N ARG A 307 13.22 20.66 -3.45
CA ARG A 307 14.30 20.94 -2.49
C ARG A 307 14.97 22.28 -2.75
N THR A 308 15.20 22.63 -4.02
CA THR A 308 15.77 23.93 -4.41
C THR A 308 14.82 25.07 -4.08
N ASN A 309 13.53 24.93 -4.41
CA ASN A 309 12.51 25.93 -4.10
C ASN A 309 12.38 26.16 -2.59
N ASN A 310 12.36 25.08 -1.79
CA ASN A 310 12.35 25.17 -0.33
C ASN A 310 13.61 25.84 0.23
N LEU A 311 14.78 25.61 -0.37
CA LEU A 311 16.01 26.28 0.04
C LEU A 311 15.97 27.78 -0.27
N VAL A 312 15.56 28.16 -1.49
CA VAL A 312 15.40 29.57 -1.90
C VAL A 312 14.43 30.30 -0.96
N ALA A 313 13.28 29.68 -0.67
CA ALA A 313 12.30 30.22 0.26
C ALA A 313 12.84 30.36 1.68
N ARG A 314 13.58 29.35 2.19
CA ARG A 314 14.15 29.36 3.55
C ARG A 314 15.28 30.37 3.72
N LEU A 315 15.95 30.75 2.63
CA LEU A 315 16.98 31.79 2.61
C LEU A 315 16.40 33.18 2.32
N ASP A 316 15.06 33.32 2.24
CA ASP A 316 14.35 34.55 1.88
C ASP A 316 14.86 35.18 0.58
N LEU A 317 15.29 34.35 -0.37
CA LEU A 317 15.84 34.79 -1.65
C LEU A 317 14.71 35.11 -2.64
N PRO A 318 14.94 36.04 -3.60
CA PRO A 318 13.94 36.37 -4.61
C PRO A 318 13.52 35.14 -5.45
N ALA A 319 12.25 35.06 -5.83
CA ALA A 319 11.71 33.98 -6.66
C ALA A 319 12.42 33.83 -8.02
N SER A 320 13.10 34.87 -8.51
CA SER A 320 13.93 34.84 -9.71
C SER A 320 15.22 34.02 -9.57
N VAL A 321 15.65 33.69 -8.34
CA VAL A 321 16.88 32.91 -8.09
C VAL A 321 16.69 31.45 -8.46
N LEU A 322 15.51 30.87 -8.22
CA LEU A 322 15.22 29.46 -8.55
C LEU A 322 15.46 29.11 -10.03
N PRO A 323 14.89 29.83 -11.03
CA PRO A 323 15.16 29.52 -12.43
C PRO A 323 16.64 29.73 -12.82
N GLN A 324 17.36 30.65 -12.15
CA GLN A 324 18.79 30.86 -12.40
C GLN A 324 19.63 29.67 -11.89
N ILE A 325 19.33 29.13 -10.71
CA ILE A 325 19.98 27.91 -10.19
C ILE A 325 19.75 26.73 -11.14
N ILE A 326 18.51 26.55 -11.60
CA ILE A 326 18.15 25.49 -12.54
C ILE A 326 18.93 25.63 -13.85
N SER A 327 19.05 26.85 -14.38
CA SER A 327 19.82 27.14 -15.60
C SER A 327 21.30 26.80 -15.43
N VAL A 328 21.94 27.20 -14.32
CA VAL A 328 23.36 26.90 -14.07
C VAL A 328 23.60 25.39 -14.03
N ARG A 329 22.68 24.62 -13.43
CA ARG A 329 22.76 23.15 -13.42
C ARG A 329 22.62 22.57 -14.82
N GLN A 330 21.63 23.02 -15.59
CA GLN A 330 21.42 22.54 -16.97
C GLN A 330 22.63 22.81 -17.85
N ASP A 331 23.24 23.99 -17.74
CA ASP A 331 24.47 24.34 -18.46
C ASP A 331 25.61 23.41 -18.11
N LEU A 332 25.80 23.10 -16.82
CA LEU A 332 26.84 22.17 -16.35
C LEU A 332 26.61 20.76 -16.92
N THR A 333 25.39 20.23 -16.83
CA THR A 333 25.07 18.89 -17.39
C THR A 333 25.35 18.84 -18.88
N GLN A 334 24.91 19.84 -19.66
CA GLN A 334 25.18 19.89 -21.09
C GLN A 334 26.67 19.98 -21.42
N GLN A 335 27.45 20.70 -20.62
CA GLN A 335 28.91 20.76 -20.79
C GLN A 335 29.57 19.41 -20.49
N ILE A 336 29.16 18.75 -19.41
CA ILE A 336 29.65 17.41 -19.04
C ILE A 336 29.32 16.40 -20.14
N ASP A 337 28.10 16.40 -20.67
CA ASP A 337 27.67 15.49 -21.74
C ASP A 337 28.49 15.71 -23.02
N ARG A 338 28.75 16.98 -23.40
CA ARG A 338 29.59 17.32 -24.56
C ARG A 338 31.04 16.88 -24.37
N LEU A 339 31.61 17.12 -23.19
CA LEU A 339 32.96 16.65 -22.84
C LEU A 339 33.02 15.13 -22.82
N GLY A 340 31.95 14.47 -22.40
CA GLY A 340 31.73 13.02 -22.40
C GLY A 340 31.80 12.41 -23.81
N ALA A 341 31.14 13.05 -24.77
CA ALA A 341 31.02 12.60 -26.15
C ALA A 341 32.25 12.95 -27.03
N ASP A 342 33.16 13.79 -26.55
CA ASP A 342 34.35 14.20 -27.30
C ASP A 342 35.44 13.14 -27.27
N ALA A 343 35.54 12.36 -28.35
CA ALA A 343 36.53 11.31 -28.51
C ALA A 343 37.97 11.83 -28.71
N THR A 344 38.17 13.14 -28.87
CA THR A 344 39.51 13.74 -29.06
C THR A 344 40.23 14.00 -27.74
N LEU A 345 39.51 14.00 -26.62
CA LEU A 345 40.07 14.26 -25.29
C LEU A 345 40.62 12.98 -24.65
N THR A 346 41.79 13.10 -24.02
CA THR A 346 42.29 12.03 -23.16
C THR A 346 41.44 11.93 -21.88
N PRO A 347 41.33 10.76 -21.24
CA PRO A 347 40.61 10.63 -19.97
C PRO A 347 41.12 11.53 -18.84
N ALA A 348 42.38 12.00 -18.92
CA ALA A 348 42.92 12.99 -17.98
C ALA A 348 42.42 14.41 -18.30
N ALA A 349 42.51 14.82 -19.57
CA ALA A 349 42.05 16.13 -20.02
C ALA A 349 40.53 16.29 -19.87
N GLN A 350 39.77 15.23 -20.11
CA GLN A 350 38.31 15.21 -19.91
C GLN A 350 37.95 15.42 -18.43
N ARG A 351 38.64 14.76 -17.51
CA ARG A 351 38.43 14.95 -16.06
C ARG A 351 38.77 16.37 -15.61
N GLU A 352 39.87 16.93 -16.11
CA GLU A 352 40.26 18.31 -15.81
C GLU A 352 39.24 19.33 -16.36
N ALA A 353 38.73 19.12 -17.57
CA ALA A 353 37.71 19.97 -18.16
C ALA A 353 36.38 19.92 -17.38
N VAL A 354 35.94 18.71 -16.98
CA VAL A 354 34.75 18.54 -16.11
C VAL A 354 34.94 19.22 -14.76
N HIS A 355 36.13 19.10 -14.16
CA HIS A 355 36.45 19.77 -12.90
C HIS A 355 36.38 21.30 -13.03
N ASN A 356 36.96 21.87 -14.09
CA ASN A 356 36.91 23.31 -14.36
C ASN A 356 35.48 23.80 -14.60
N ALA A 357 34.65 23.02 -15.31
CA ALA A 357 33.24 23.32 -15.50
C ALA A 357 32.47 23.32 -14.16
N ALA A 358 32.76 22.35 -13.27
CA ALA A 358 32.17 22.29 -11.95
C ALA A 358 32.55 23.50 -11.07
N LEU A 359 33.81 23.93 -11.10
CA LEU A 359 34.27 25.15 -10.39
C LEU A 359 33.57 26.42 -10.90
N ALA A 360 33.36 26.53 -12.21
CA ALA A 360 32.64 27.66 -12.78
C ALA A 360 31.15 27.66 -12.36
N ALA A 361 30.52 26.49 -12.28
CA ALA A 361 29.16 26.35 -11.79
C ALA A 361 29.06 26.68 -10.29
N GLU A 362 30.03 26.22 -9.47
CA GLU A 362 30.15 26.57 -8.05
C GLU A 362 30.19 28.09 -7.85
N ALA A 363 31.08 28.80 -8.56
CA ALA A 363 31.20 30.25 -8.42
C ALA A 363 29.88 30.97 -8.70
N ARG A 364 29.12 30.53 -9.72
CA ARG A 364 27.81 31.07 -10.06
C ARG A 364 26.75 30.73 -9.00
N LEU A 365 26.72 29.49 -8.51
CA LEU A 365 25.77 29.08 -7.49
C LEU A 365 26.03 29.77 -6.15
N THR A 366 27.29 29.96 -5.76
CA THR A 366 27.68 30.72 -4.57
C THR A 366 27.29 32.19 -4.67
N ALA A 367 27.41 32.80 -5.85
CA ALA A 367 26.94 34.17 -6.07
C ALA A 367 25.41 34.31 -5.93
N LEU A 368 24.64 33.27 -6.28
CA LEU A 368 23.17 33.26 -6.18
C LEU A 368 22.65 32.94 -4.78
N LEU A 369 23.27 31.97 -4.10
CA LEU A 369 22.80 31.41 -2.83
C LEU A 369 23.53 31.98 -1.60
N GLY A 370 24.65 32.68 -1.82
CA GLY A 370 25.62 32.99 -0.78
C GLY A 370 26.41 31.75 -0.33
N GLU A 371 27.51 31.98 0.39
CA GLU A 371 28.41 30.90 0.84
C GLU A 371 27.67 29.83 1.68
N HIS A 372 26.91 30.27 2.68
CA HIS A 372 26.14 29.36 3.54
C HIS A 372 25.04 28.61 2.76
N GLY A 373 24.31 29.30 1.89
CA GLY A 373 23.25 28.68 1.08
C GLY A 373 23.81 27.66 0.09
N TYR A 374 24.96 27.95 -0.50
CA TYR A 374 25.64 27.01 -1.41
C TYR A 374 26.13 25.75 -0.69
N GLN A 375 26.69 25.85 0.53
CA GLN A 375 27.07 24.65 1.28
C GLN A 375 25.86 23.74 1.58
N ILE A 376 24.69 24.32 1.89
CA ILE A 376 23.45 23.55 2.07
C ILE A 376 22.97 22.95 0.74
N TYR A 377 23.01 23.73 -0.35
CA TYR A 377 22.63 23.25 -1.68
C TYR A 377 23.46 22.03 -2.11
N LYS A 378 24.79 22.14 -1.99
CA LYS A 378 25.74 21.08 -2.30
C LYS A 378 25.53 19.82 -1.45
N THR A 379 25.04 19.95 -0.22
CA THR A 379 24.85 18.80 0.69
C THR A 379 23.48 18.16 0.62
N SER A 380 22.44 18.95 0.41
CA SER A 380 21.05 18.51 0.57
C SER A 380 20.27 18.43 -0.75
N VAL A 381 20.71 19.17 -1.76
CA VAL A 381 19.97 19.36 -3.02
C VAL A 381 20.67 18.69 -4.21
N SER A 382 21.98 18.90 -4.37
CA SER A 382 22.75 18.37 -5.49
C SER A 382 24.04 17.68 -5.01
N PRO A 383 23.93 16.46 -4.46
CA PRO A 383 25.10 15.71 -4.00
C PRO A 383 26.05 15.33 -5.13
N GLU A 384 25.60 15.30 -6.40
CA GLU A 384 26.50 15.12 -7.54
C GLU A 384 27.58 16.21 -7.66
N LEU A 385 27.32 17.45 -7.22
CA LEU A 385 28.37 18.48 -7.21
C LEU A 385 29.50 18.15 -6.23
N GLN A 386 29.22 17.41 -5.15
CA GLN A 386 30.27 16.97 -4.22
C GLN A 386 31.23 15.98 -4.85
N THR A 387 30.80 15.20 -5.83
CA THR A 387 31.64 14.18 -6.45
C THR A 387 32.50 14.77 -7.58
N LEU A 388 32.03 15.85 -8.22
CA LEU A 388 32.73 16.52 -9.33
C LEU A 388 33.82 17.50 -8.88
N LEU A 389 33.70 18.07 -7.68
CA LEU A 389 34.64 19.06 -7.15
C LEU A 389 35.99 18.51 -6.64
N PRO A 390 36.10 17.35 -5.98
CA PRO A 390 37.39 16.81 -5.61
C PRO A 390 38.05 16.10 -6.80
N LEU A 391 39.20 16.60 -7.25
CA LEU A 391 40.16 15.80 -8.02
C LEU A 391 40.66 14.68 -7.10
N LYS A 392 40.08 13.47 -7.17
CA LYS A 392 40.76 12.30 -6.58
C LYS A 392 42.10 12.18 -7.31
N PRO A 393 43.25 12.34 -6.63
CA PRO A 393 44.52 12.07 -7.28
C PRO A 393 44.49 10.61 -7.73
N ASN A 394 44.90 10.36 -8.98
CA ASN A 394 45.20 9.02 -9.43
C ASN A 394 46.14 8.41 -8.37
N SER A 395 45.64 7.50 -7.54
CA SER A 395 46.48 6.55 -6.84
C SER A 395 47.05 5.65 -7.93
N GLY A 396 48.09 6.17 -8.59
CA GLY A 396 48.89 5.41 -9.51
C GLY A 396 49.38 4.20 -8.74
N THR A 397 48.98 3.03 -9.20
CA THR A 397 49.66 1.78 -8.97
C THR A 397 51.09 1.94 -9.46
N GLY A 398 51.93 2.51 -8.58
CA GLY A 398 53.37 2.43 -8.70
C GLY A 398 53.73 0.97 -8.50
N GLY A 399 54.04 0.29 -9.60
CA GLY A 399 54.73 -0.96 -9.54
C GLY A 399 56.07 -0.77 -8.83
N LYS A 400 56.31 -1.59 -7.81
CA LYS A 400 57.50 -2.43 -7.70
C LYS A 400 57.13 -3.69 -6.94
#